data_AF-A0A928V1R2-F1
#
_entry.id   AF-A0A928V1R2-F1
#
_cell.length_a   1.000
_cell.length_b   1.000
_cell.length_c   1.000
_cell.angle_alpha   90.00
_cell.angle_beta   90.00
_cell.angle_gamma   90.00
#
_symmetry.space_group_name_H-M   'P 1'
#
loop_
_entity.id
_entity.type
_entity.pdbx_description
1 polymer ?
#
loop_
_entity_poly.entity_id
_entity_poly.type
_entity_poly.pdbx_seq_one_letter_code
_entity_poly.pdbx_strand_id
1 'polypeptide(L)'
;MKLYLTLMLFFVTNINLFSQSNTSVRLPDSLIVNLPKTGLDESDSLNKYEVEILNYIFKDNVAQFDFLDKIIIMLSGNRGKKNYFNMIRENASNKNIPLDLGELYVLDKNDELNCKGVDAVIIYWSKIKLSSSDVLKKVNSIMCKNLSK
;
A
#
# COMPACT_ATOMS: atom_id res chain seq x y z
N MET A 1 40.44 -18.48 -11.99
CA MET A 1 39.62 -18.24 -10.78
C MET A 1 39.33 -16.75 -10.50
N LYS A 2 39.41 -15.84 -11.49
CA LYS A 2 39.05 -14.40 -11.33
C LYS A 2 37.76 -13.99 -12.06
N LEU A 3 37.28 -14.82 -13.00
CA LEU A 3 36.10 -14.55 -13.83
C LEU A 3 34.77 -14.78 -13.08
N TYR A 4 34.72 -15.76 -12.18
CA TYR A 4 33.53 -16.02 -11.35
C TYR A 4 33.29 -14.93 -10.30
N LEU A 5 34.34 -14.28 -9.83
CA LEU A 5 34.23 -13.22 -8.83
C LEU A 5 33.61 -11.94 -9.42
N THR A 6 33.86 -11.66 -10.70
CA THR A 6 33.33 -10.48 -11.40
C THR A 6 31.84 -10.63 -11.75
N LEU A 7 31.38 -11.85 -12.04
CA LEU A 7 29.97 -12.14 -12.33
C LEU A 7 29.06 -12.04 -11.08
N MET A 8 29.58 -12.35 -9.90
CA MET A 8 28.82 -12.22 -8.65
C MET A 8 28.55 -10.77 -8.23
N LEU A 9 29.41 -9.81 -8.65
CA LEU A 9 29.20 -8.39 -8.35
C LEU A 9 28.05 -7.76 -9.16
N PHE A 10 27.68 -8.32 -10.32
CA PHE A 10 26.58 -7.81 -11.15
C PHE A 10 25.18 -8.22 -10.64
N PHE A 11 25.09 -9.26 -9.80
CA PHE A 11 23.82 -9.70 -9.23
C PHE A 11 23.38 -8.88 -8.01
N VAL A 12 24.27 -8.06 -7.43
CA VAL A 12 23.97 -7.31 -6.20
C VAL A 12 23.32 -5.95 -6.48
N THR A 13 23.23 -5.50 -7.74
CA THR A 13 22.65 -4.18 -8.07
C THR A 13 21.15 -4.20 -8.38
N ASN A 14 20.49 -5.37 -8.37
CA ASN A 14 19.04 -5.48 -8.57
C ASN A 14 18.28 -5.75 -7.26
N ILE A 15 18.92 -5.52 -6.13
CA ILE A 15 18.15 -5.33 -4.90
C ILE A 15 17.64 -3.90 -5.00
N ASN A 16 16.43 -3.73 -5.51
CA ASN A 16 15.63 -2.56 -5.19
C ASN A 16 15.45 -2.60 -3.67
N LEU A 17 16.42 -2.04 -2.96
CA LEU A 17 16.31 -1.64 -1.58
C LEU A 17 15.32 -0.46 -1.61
N PHE A 18 14.03 -0.77 -1.83
CA PHE A 18 12.96 0.15 -1.50
C PHE A 18 13.03 0.28 0.01
N SER A 19 13.78 1.31 0.41
CA SER A 19 13.75 1.93 1.71
C SER A 19 12.31 1.88 2.17
N GLN A 20 12.04 1.06 3.18
CA GLN A 20 10.95 1.36 4.08
C GLN A 20 11.37 2.69 4.69
N SER A 21 10.97 3.79 4.05
CA SER A 21 11.41 5.10 4.49
C SER A 21 10.74 5.28 5.83
N ASN A 22 11.50 5.09 6.89
CA ASN A 22 11.13 5.43 8.26
C ASN A 22 10.98 6.96 8.43
N THR A 23 10.79 7.69 7.33
CA THR A 23 10.33 9.07 7.34
C THR A 23 9.00 9.02 8.05
N SER A 24 8.98 9.50 9.29
CA SER A 24 7.74 9.77 10.00
C SER A 24 6.97 10.79 9.17
N VAL A 25 6.09 10.31 8.29
CA VAL A 25 5.27 11.19 7.46
C VAL A 25 4.33 11.88 8.42
N ARG A 26 4.64 13.14 8.71
CA ARG A 26 3.76 13.98 9.49
C ARG A 26 2.70 14.54 8.56
N LEU A 27 1.45 14.21 8.84
CA LEU A 27 0.31 14.83 8.17
C LEU A 27 0.27 16.32 8.57
N PRO A 28 0.12 17.25 7.63
CA PRO A 28 -0.12 18.65 7.93
C PRO A 28 -1.50 18.81 8.57
N ASP A 29 -1.67 19.85 9.39
CA ASP A 29 -2.93 20.09 10.12
C ASP A 29 -4.15 20.20 9.18
N SER A 30 -3.92 20.69 7.96
CA SER A 30 -4.93 20.76 6.88
C SER A 30 -5.46 19.39 6.43
N LEU A 31 -4.67 18.31 6.55
CA LEU A 31 -5.13 16.95 6.29
C LEU A 31 -5.65 16.26 7.55
N ILE A 32 -5.13 16.61 8.72
CA ILE A 32 -5.59 16.06 10.00
C ILE A 32 -7.08 16.37 10.23
N VAL A 33 -7.53 17.58 9.90
CA VAL A 33 -8.96 17.97 10.00
C VAL A 33 -9.88 17.13 9.10
N ASN A 34 -9.34 16.48 8.06
CA ASN A 34 -10.10 15.60 7.16
C ASN A 34 -10.10 14.12 7.60
N LEU A 35 -9.26 13.70 8.55
CA LEU A 35 -9.22 12.30 9.04
C LEU A 35 -10.53 11.76 9.61
N PRO A 36 -11.42 12.55 10.23
CA PRO A 36 -12.74 12.07 10.63
C PRO A 36 -13.65 11.69 9.44
N LYS A 37 -13.31 12.10 8.22
CA LYS A 37 -14.10 11.87 6.99
C LYS A 37 -13.63 10.67 6.16
N THR A 38 -12.68 9.89 6.67
CA THR A 38 -12.11 8.71 6.01
C THR A 38 -12.58 7.41 6.67
N GLY A 39 -12.58 6.31 5.91
CA GLY A 39 -12.97 4.98 6.38
C GLY A 39 -14.40 4.90 6.90
N LEU A 40 -15.31 5.72 6.36
CA LEU A 40 -16.71 5.80 6.79
C LEU A 40 -17.56 4.66 6.23
N ASP A 41 -17.11 4.05 5.14
CA ASP A 41 -17.78 2.95 4.45
C ASP A 41 -16.81 1.80 4.15
N GLU A 42 -17.38 0.67 3.74
CA GLU A 42 -16.64 -0.53 3.33
C GLU A 42 -16.50 -0.64 1.79
N SER A 43 -16.70 0.47 1.05
CA SER A 43 -16.55 0.48 -0.40
C SER A 43 -15.07 0.34 -0.80
N ASP A 44 -14.82 -0.39 -1.88
CA ASP A 44 -13.48 -0.50 -2.48
C ASP A 44 -13.04 0.82 -3.17
N SER A 45 -13.99 1.72 -3.45
CA SER A 45 -13.70 3.05 -3.99
C SER A 45 -13.32 4.03 -2.89
N LEU A 46 -12.42 4.95 -3.21
CA LEU A 46 -11.98 6.00 -2.30
C LEU A 46 -12.84 7.25 -2.43
N ASN A 47 -13.14 7.87 -1.30
CA ASN A 47 -13.72 9.21 -1.29
C ASN A 47 -12.62 10.29 -1.44
N LYS A 48 -13.01 11.53 -1.74
CA LYS A 48 -12.06 12.62 -2.00
C LYS A 48 -11.05 12.88 -0.87
N TYR A 49 -11.45 12.70 0.39
CA TYR A 49 -10.57 12.91 1.54
C TYR A 49 -9.57 11.76 1.70
N GLU A 50 -10.02 10.54 1.41
CA GLU A 50 -9.17 9.36 1.39
C GLU A 50 -8.11 9.46 0.29
N VAL A 51 -8.51 9.89 -0.92
CA VAL A 51 -7.60 10.16 -2.04
C VAL A 51 -6.55 11.21 -1.67
N GLU A 52 -6.98 12.35 -1.11
CA GLU A 52 -6.09 13.44 -0.72
C GLU A 52 -5.03 12.98 0.31
N ILE A 53 -5.45 12.23 1.33
CA ILE A 53 -4.55 11.71 2.37
C ILE A 53 -3.59 10.66 1.79
N LEU A 54 -4.07 9.73 0.96
CA LEU A 54 -3.22 8.69 0.38
C LEU A 54 -2.20 9.25 -0.62
N ASN A 55 -2.62 10.20 -1.46
CA ASN A 55 -1.71 10.92 -2.36
C ASN A 55 -0.61 11.65 -1.57
N TYR A 56 -0.94 12.24 -0.41
CA TYR A 56 0.08 12.85 0.44
C TYR A 56 1.03 11.83 1.09
N ILE A 57 0.48 10.74 1.62
CA ILE A 57 1.24 9.67 2.30
C ILE A 57 2.23 9.00 1.34
N PHE A 58 1.79 8.71 0.12
CA PHE A 58 2.54 7.91 -0.85
C PHE A 58 3.20 8.72 -1.96
N LYS A 59 3.23 10.05 -1.84
CA LYS A 59 3.83 10.97 -2.84
C LYS A 59 5.24 10.59 -3.28
N ASP A 60 6.02 9.98 -2.37
CA ASP A 60 7.43 9.64 -2.59
C ASP A 60 7.63 8.15 -2.98
N ASN A 61 6.60 7.30 -2.86
CA ASN A 61 6.73 5.86 -3.08
C ASN A 61 6.70 5.47 -4.55
N VAL A 62 5.80 6.07 -5.32
CA VAL A 62 5.66 5.80 -6.75
C VAL A 62 5.45 7.14 -7.42
N ALA A 63 6.52 7.69 -8.00
CA ALA A 63 6.43 8.88 -8.82
C ALA A 63 5.36 8.63 -9.89
N GLN A 64 4.18 9.27 -9.77
CA GLN A 64 3.02 9.24 -10.68
C GLN A 64 1.85 8.30 -10.34
N PHE A 65 1.80 7.61 -9.20
CA PHE A 65 0.55 6.92 -8.81
C PHE A 65 -0.44 7.89 -8.16
N ASP A 66 -1.53 8.22 -8.88
CA ASP A 66 -2.67 8.97 -8.35
C ASP A 66 -3.79 8.01 -7.93
N PHE A 67 -4.24 8.17 -6.69
CA PHE A 67 -5.32 7.40 -6.10
C PHE A 67 -6.73 7.79 -6.60
N LEU A 68 -6.85 8.88 -7.37
CA LEU A 68 -8.14 9.30 -7.94
C LEU A 68 -8.73 8.22 -8.87
N ASP A 69 -10.02 7.91 -8.64
CA ASP A 69 -10.80 6.92 -9.38
C ASP A 69 -10.16 5.51 -9.46
N LYS A 70 -9.32 5.17 -8.48
CA LYS A 70 -8.67 3.86 -8.37
C LYS A 70 -9.42 2.91 -7.44
N ILE A 71 -9.36 1.62 -7.77
CA ILE A 71 -9.81 0.54 -6.90
C ILE A 71 -8.63 0.11 -6.04
N ILE A 72 -8.72 0.36 -4.74
CA ILE A 72 -7.61 0.15 -3.79
C ILE A 72 -8.03 -0.84 -2.72
N ILE A 73 -7.23 -1.88 -2.52
CA ILE A 73 -7.46 -2.83 -1.43
C ILE A 73 -6.48 -2.54 -0.29
N MET A 74 -6.99 -2.42 0.92
CA MET A 74 -6.18 -2.28 2.12
C MET A 74 -6.18 -3.58 2.91
N LEU A 75 -4.99 -4.15 3.17
CA LEU A 75 -4.84 -5.47 3.78
C LEU A 75 -3.96 -5.45 5.03
N SER A 76 -4.54 -5.89 6.14
CA SER A 76 -3.83 -6.32 7.36
C SER A 76 -4.52 -7.57 7.93
N GLY A 77 -4.08 -8.76 7.55
CA GLY A 77 -4.83 -9.98 7.87
C GLY A 77 -6.24 -9.94 7.22
N ASN A 78 -7.29 -9.99 8.03
CA ASN A 78 -8.70 -9.87 7.60
C ASN A 78 -9.26 -8.44 7.70
N ARG A 79 -8.39 -7.43 7.88
CA ARG A 79 -8.78 -6.03 8.09
C ARG A 79 -8.75 -5.25 6.77
N GLY A 80 -9.75 -4.37 6.59
CA GLY A 80 -9.96 -3.57 5.38
C GLY A 80 -9.85 -2.06 5.58
N LYS A 81 -10.42 -1.29 4.63
CA LYS A 81 -10.29 0.17 4.51
C LYS A 81 -10.55 0.94 5.80
N LYS A 82 -11.67 0.65 6.48
CA LYS A 82 -12.05 1.28 7.74
C LYS A 82 -10.98 1.17 8.82
N ASN A 83 -10.38 0.00 8.95
CA ASN A 83 -9.36 -0.25 9.98
C ASN A 83 -8.04 0.45 9.66
N TYR A 84 -7.68 0.55 8.38
CA TYR A 84 -6.52 1.33 7.94
C TYR A 84 -6.68 2.80 8.34
N PHE A 85 -7.79 3.43 7.96
CA PHE A 85 -8.01 4.85 8.28
C PHE A 85 -8.21 5.11 9.77
N ASN A 86 -8.78 4.17 10.53
CA ASN A 86 -8.87 4.28 11.98
C ASN A 86 -7.48 4.32 12.62
N MET A 87 -6.57 3.43 12.19
CA MET A 87 -5.17 3.44 12.65
C MET A 87 -4.49 4.78 12.32
N ILE A 88 -4.64 5.29 11.08
CA ILE A 88 -4.05 6.59 10.71
C ILE A 88 -4.57 7.70 11.63
N ARG A 89 -5.88 7.70 11.93
CA ARG A 89 -6.51 8.70 12.82
C ARG A 89 -5.97 8.64 14.26
N GLU A 90 -5.91 7.43 14.82
CA GLU A 90 -5.41 7.20 16.19
C GLU A 90 -3.94 7.64 16.32
N ASN A 91 -3.12 7.31 15.33
CA ASN A 91 -1.69 7.59 15.38
C ASN A 91 -1.32 9.02 14.95
N ALA A 92 -2.10 9.67 14.09
CA ALA A 92 -1.84 11.05 13.65
C ALA A 92 -1.90 12.07 14.81
N SER A 93 -2.68 11.75 15.85
CA SER A 93 -2.81 12.59 17.04
C SER A 93 -1.61 12.42 18.00
N ASN A 94 -0.89 11.30 17.92
CA ASN A 94 0.23 10.99 18.80
C ASN A 94 1.57 11.20 18.10
N LYS A 95 2.17 12.38 18.31
CA LYS A 95 3.47 12.77 17.71
C LYS A 95 4.65 11.86 18.09
N ASN A 96 4.49 11.01 19.10
CA ASN A 96 5.54 10.12 19.60
C ASN A 96 5.48 8.72 18.97
N ILE A 97 4.44 8.40 18.19
CA ILE A 97 4.27 7.10 17.54
C ILE A 97 4.51 7.27 16.04
N PRO A 98 5.48 6.56 15.44
CA PRO A 98 5.63 6.55 13.99
C PRO A 98 4.37 5.97 13.35
N LEU A 99 3.84 6.65 12.33
CA LEU A 99 2.71 6.16 11.56
C LEU A 99 3.17 4.95 10.73
N ASP A 100 2.58 3.78 10.97
CA ASP A 100 2.65 2.69 10.00
C ASP A 100 1.72 3.02 8.84
N LEU A 101 2.31 3.51 7.74
CA LEU A 101 1.57 3.90 6.54
C LEU A 101 1.25 2.69 5.66
N GLY A 102 1.88 1.54 5.92
CA GLY A 102 1.90 0.39 5.05
C GLY A 102 2.78 0.58 3.81
N GLU A 103 2.82 -0.46 2.99
CA GLU A 103 3.54 -0.51 1.72
C GLU A 103 2.55 -0.57 0.56
N LEU A 104 2.77 0.29 -0.44
CA LEU A 104 1.96 0.40 -1.64
C LEU A 104 2.50 -0.53 -2.73
N TYR A 105 1.63 -1.38 -3.26
CA TYR A 105 1.89 -2.26 -4.39
C TYR A 105 0.95 -1.90 -5.53
N VAL A 106 1.47 -1.23 -6.55
CA VAL A 106 0.73 -0.94 -7.78
C VAL A 106 0.69 -2.22 -8.62
N LEU A 107 -0.51 -2.63 -9.03
CA LEU A 107 -0.71 -3.85 -9.79
C LEU A 107 -0.70 -3.54 -11.29
N ASP A 108 -0.12 -4.45 -12.08
CA ASP A 108 -0.27 -4.39 -13.52
C ASP A 108 -1.70 -4.78 -13.90
N LYS A 109 -2.34 -3.97 -14.74
CA LYS A 109 -3.68 -4.24 -15.27
C LYS A 109 -3.67 -5.41 -16.25
N ASN A 110 -2.53 -5.68 -16.87
CA ASN A 110 -2.35 -6.78 -17.81
C ASN A 110 -1.99 -8.10 -17.14
N ASP A 111 -1.82 -8.11 -15.81
CA ASP A 111 -1.59 -9.35 -15.09
C ASP A 111 -2.89 -10.19 -15.12
N GLU A 112 -2.83 -11.38 -15.71
CA GLU A 112 -3.95 -12.32 -15.82
C GLU A 112 -4.54 -12.67 -14.45
N LEU A 113 -3.74 -12.49 -13.40
CA LEU A 113 -4.16 -12.67 -12.03
C LEU A 113 -5.07 -11.54 -11.53
N ASN A 114 -5.11 -10.35 -12.12
CA ASN A 114 -5.90 -9.22 -11.61
C ASN A 114 -7.42 -9.33 -11.91
N CYS A 115 -8.12 -10.27 -11.26
CA CYS A 115 -9.50 -10.66 -11.61
C CYS A 115 -10.57 -9.54 -11.51
N LYS A 116 -10.31 -8.43 -10.80
CA LYS A 116 -11.30 -7.36 -10.53
C LYS A 116 -10.85 -5.96 -10.95
N GLY A 117 -9.74 -5.86 -11.68
CA GLY A 117 -9.20 -4.55 -12.09
C GLY A 117 -8.75 -3.70 -10.90
N VAL A 118 -8.19 -4.33 -9.87
CA VAL A 118 -7.62 -3.65 -8.71
C VAL A 118 -6.38 -2.89 -9.19
N ASP A 119 -6.32 -1.59 -8.92
CA ASP A 119 -5.21 -0.75 -9.38
C ASP A 119 -4.00 -0.85 -8.44
N ALA A 120 -4.24 -0.93 -7.13
CA ALA A 120 -3.17 -1.10 -6.15
C ALA A 120 -3.64 -1.70 -4.81
N VAL A 121 -2.66 -2.14 -4.02
CA VAL A 121 -2.85 -2.72 -2.68
C VAL A 121 -1.99 -1.99 -1.67
N ILE A 122 -2.57 -1.65 -0.52
CA ILE A 122 -1.82 -1.16 0.63
C ILE A 122 -1.76 -2.27 1.67
N ILE A 123 -0.56 -2.73 2.00
CA ILE A 123 -0.35 -3.73 3.04
C ILE A 123 0.21 -3.04 4.27
N TYR A 124 -0.53 -3.06 5.37
CA TYR A 124 -0.19 -2.37 6.61
C TYR A 124 -0.15 -3.35 7.79
N TRP A 125 0.53 -2.99 8.87
CA TRP A 125 0.75 -3.85 10.04
C TRP A 125 1.25 -5.27 9.69
N SER A 126 2.03 -5.37 8.61
CA SER A 126 2.67 -6.62 8.21
C SER A 126 4.09 -6.68 8.76
N LYS A 127 4.43 -7.79 9.42
CA LYS A 127 5.80 -8.08 9.86
C LYS A 127 6.69 -8.63 8.74
N ILE A 128 6.09 -8.96 7.59
CA ILE A 128 6.75 -9.61 6.46
C ILE A 128 6.56 -8.72 5.24
N LYS A 129 7.68 -8.38 4.59
CA LYS A 129 7.68 -7.75 3.27
C LYS A 129 7.31 -8.80 2.22
N LEU A 130 6.33 -8.50 1.38
CA LEU A 130 5.86 -9.41 0.36
C LEU A 130 6.45 -9.04 -1.00
N SER A 131 6.67 -10.03 -1.86
CA SER A 131 6.96 -9.73 -3.27
C SER A 131 5.65 -9.32 -3.97
N SER A 132 5.73 -8.55 -5.06
CA SER A 132 4.55 -8.23 -5.88
C SER A 132 3.75 -9.49 -6.28
N SER A 133 4.45 -10.59 -6.57
CA SER A 133 3.83 -11.87 -6.90
C SER A 133 3.04 -12.50 -5.74
N ASP A 134 3.50 -12.33 -4.51
CA ASP A 134 2.80 -12.82 -3.32
C ASP A 134 1.60 -11.93 -2.98
N VAL A 135 1.73 -10.62 -3.21
CA VAL A 135 0.61 -9.68 -3.09
C VAL A 135 -0.51 -10.04 -4.07
N LEU A 136 -0.19 -10.28 -5.33
CA LEU A 136 -1.16 -10.71 -6.35
C LEU A 136 -1.88 -12.00 -5.96
N LYS A 137 -1.14 -13.04 -5.55
CA LYS A 137 -1.73 -14.30 -5.06
C LYS A 137 -2.68 -14.07 -3.88
N LYS A 138 -2.30 -13.19 -2.96
CA LYS A 138 -3.10 -12.88 -1.78
C LYS A 138 -4.39 -12.14 -2.15
N VAL A 139 -4.30 -11.11 -2.99
CA VAL A 139 -5.47 -10.40 -3.53
C VAL A 139 -6.43 -11.37 -4.21
N ASN A 140 -5.90 -12.27 -5.04
CA ASN A 140 -6.73 -13.23 -5.76
C ASN A 140 -7.44 -14.22 -4.86
N SER A 141 -6.74 -14.72 -3.84
CA SER A 141 -7.36 -15.58 -2.84
C SER A 141 -8.51 -14.87 -2.11
N ILE A 142 -8.50 -13.54 -1.98
CA ILE A 142 -9.55 -12.79 -1.28
C ILE A 142 -10.68 -12.45 -2.25
N MET A 143 -10.32 -11.99 -3.45
CA MET A 143 -11.25 -11.39 -4.40
C MET A 143 -11.87 -12.39 -5.38
N CYS A 144 -11.14 -13.45 -5.77
CA CYS A 144 -11.56 -14.42 -6.79
C CYS A 144 -12.13 -15.72 -6.17
N LYS A 145 -11.95 -15.98 -4.87
CA LYS A 145 -12.56 -17.15 -4.18
C LYS A 145 -14.09 -17.12 -4.11
N ASN A 146 -14.72 -16.00 -4.44
CA ASN A 146 -16.19 -15.87 -4.49
C ASN A 146 -16.80 -16.18 -5.87
N LEU A 147 -16.03 -16.70 -6.83
CA LEU A 147 -16.51 -17.04 -8.18
C LEU A 147 -16.89 -18.52 -8.37
N SER A 148 -16.90 -19.33 -7.30
CA SER A 148 -17.22 -20.77 -7.37
C SER A 148 -18.23 -21.20 -6.31
N LYS A 149 -19.39 -20.54 -6.26
CA LYS A 149 -20.60 -21.07 -5.61
C LYS A 149 -21.82 -20.77 -6.45
#